data_AF-A0A7Y2DQ22-F1
#
_entry.id   AF-A0A7Y2DQ22-F1
#
_cell.length_a   1.000
_cell.length_b   1.000
_cell.length_c   1.000
_cell.angle_alpha   90.00
_cell.angle_beta   90.00
_cell.angle_gamma   90.00
#
_symmetry.space_group_name_H-M   'P 1'
#
loop_
_entity.id
_entity.type
_entity.pdbx_description
1 polymer ?
#
loop_
_entity_poly.entity_id
_entity_poly.type
_entity_poly.pdbx_seq_one_letter_code
_entity_poly.pdbx_strand_id
1 'polypeptide(L)'
;MGTVIEAPPPLVAAPVPPMGSLLKRRVRSVFVRGLSAVIAGVVVLGIGGRLVMLGSRLLHPEAVGRVTENGNRVGDFTVSGTLALIVFGGLLSGLLGGIVWVAISEWVPPNVLLHGFIALSLGGSFLIQSDNTDFRIVDDARIDLVLLAGLVFAFGMVAMVTFRWLDARVPTEPGLVAAVIYGALILQVSPLTFVVFASMTSTEFSSFDRPPVWTGWLLLATLVVTVAWWIQHLRGSEKPAQFHRLLGTVLVAVATATGAFHLATEITRIV
;
A
#
# COMPACT_ATOMS: atom_id res chain seq x y z
N MET A 1 -36.42 -15.03 50.91
CA MET A 1 -35.37 -15.90 50.34
C MET A 1 -34.28 -15.00 49.80
N GLY A 2 -33.06 -15.08 50.35
CA GLY A 2 -31.93 -14.30 49.83
C GLY A 2 -31.30 -15.02 48.64
N THR A 3 -31.19 -14.36 47.50
CA THR A 3 -30.43 -14.87 46.35
C THR A 3 -28.95 -14.84 46.69
N VAL A 4 -28.35 -16.01 46.88
CA VAL A 4 -26.90 -16.14 47.00
C VAL A 4 -26.28 -15.73 45.67
N ILE A 5 -25.56 -14.60 45.67
CA ILE A 5 -24.75 -14.20 44.51
C ILE A 5 -23.52 -15.08 44.54
N GLU A 6 -23.54 -16.15 43.75
CA GLU A 6 -22.37 -17.00 43.53
C GLU A 6 -21.25 -16.15 42.91
N ALA A 7 -20.08 -16.15 43.54
CA ALA A 7 -18.93 -15.43 42.99
C ALA A 7 -18.57 -16.05 41.63
N PRO A 8 -18.34 -15.24 40.57
CA PRO A 8 -17.99 -15.79 39.27
C PRO A 8 -16.73 -16.65 39.39
N PRO A 9 -16.68 -17.83 38.74
CA PRO A 9 -15.55 -18.73 38.86
C PRO A 9 -14.25 -18.02 38.44
N PRO A 10 -13.11 -18.33 39.09
CA PRO A 10 -11.85 -17.67 38.78
C PRO A 10 -11.51 -17.86 37.29
N LEU A 11 -11.18 -16.75 36.63
CA LEU A 11 -10.74 -16.73 35.24
C LEU A 11 -9.48 -17.56 35.07
N VAL A 12 -9.63 -18.82 34.69
CA VAL A 12 -8.53 -19.69 34.28
C VAL A 12 -7.87 -19.06 33.06
N ALA A 13 -6.62 -18.65 33.21
CA ALA A 13 -5.85 -18.06 32.11
C ALA A 13 -5.80 -19.04 30.93
N ALA A 14 -6.21 -18.59 29.74
CA ALA A 14 -6.17 -19.42 28.55
C ALA A 14 -4.71 -19.86 28.26
N PRO A 15 -4.47 -21.12 27.86
CA PRO A 15 -3.12 -21.57 27.53
C PRO A 15 -2.50 -20.71 26.43
N VAL A 16 -1.26 -20.26 26.64
CA VAL A 16 -0.52 -19.50 25.61
C VAL A 16 -0.35 -20.39 24.38
N PRO A 17 -0.78 -19.94 23.18
CA PRO A 17 -0.72 -20.77 21.98
C PRO A 17 0.74 -21.07 21.58
N PRO A 18 1.02 -22.27 21.04
CA PRO A 18 2.40 -22.68 20.73
C PRO A 18 3.00 -21.82 19.62
N MET A 19 4.29 -21.52 19.71
CA MET A 19 5.07 -20.68 18.77
C MET A 19 4.76 -20.94 17.28
N GLY A 20 4.63 -22.22 16.88
CA GLY A 20 4.33 -22.59 15.50
C GLY A 20 2.95 -22.11 15.00
N SER A 21 1.96 -21.99 15.89
CA SER A 21 0.64 -21.42 15.55
C SER A 21 0.71 -19.90 15.36
N LEU A 22 1.45 -19.20 16.24
CA LEU A 22 1.68 -17.76 16.12
C LEU A 22 2.42 -17.40 14.83
N LEU A 23 3.46 -18.18 14.47
CA LEU A 23 4.18 -18.01 13.21
C LEU A 23 3.26 -18.22 11.98
N LYS A 24 2.47 -19.30 11.96
CA LYS A 24 1.47 -19.56 10.90
C LYS A 24 0.47 -18.42 10.74
N ARG A 25 -0.10 -17.92 11.85
CA ARG A 25 -1.02 -16.77 11.88
C ARG A 25 -0.35 -15.50 11.31
N ARG A 26 0.91 -15.23 11.68
CA ARG A 26 1.68 -14.06 11.18
C ARG A 26 2.02 -14.16 9.69
N VAL A 27 2.53 -15.31 9.22
CA VAL A 27 2.78 -15.56 7.79
C VAL A 27 1.51 -15.37 6.96
N ARG A 28 0.37 -15.92 7.42
CA ARG A 28 -0.94 -15.72 6.78
C ARG A 28 -1.42 -14.26 6.81
N SER A 29 -1.18 -13.52 7.89
CA SER A 29 -1.50 -12.08 7.96
C SER A 29 -0.69 -11.27 6.94
N VAL A 30 0.62 -11.50 6.84
CA VAL A 30 1.49 -10.84 5.85
C VAL A 30 1.05 -11.19 4.42
N PHE A 31 0.77 -12.47 4.15
CA PHE A 31 0.29 -12.92 2.85
C PHE A 31 -1.05 -12.27 2.45
N VAL A 32 -2.06 -12.29 3.33
CA VAL A 32 -3.38 -11.68 3.07
C VAL A 32 -3.26 -10.17 2.82
N ARG A 33 -2.39 -9.48 3.57
CA ARG A 33 -2.10 -8.05 3.39
C ARG A 33 -1.42 -7.78 2.05
N GLY A 34 -0.33 -8.47 1.73
CA GLY A 34 0.37 -8.31 0.45
C GLY A 34 -0.54 -8.63 -0.75
N LEU A 35 -1.26 -9.75 -0.70
CA LEU A 35 -2.18 -10.16 -1.77
C LEU A 35 -3.32 -9.15 -1.99
N SER A 36 -3.85 -8.53 -0.91
CA SER A 36 -4.89 -7.52 -1.04
C SER A 36 -4.44 -6.28 -1.82
N ALA A 37 -3.20 -5.85 -1.62
CA ALA A 37 -2.61 -4.74 -2.36
C ALA A 37 -2.22 -5.13 -3.80
N VAL A 38 -1.78 -6.37 -4.05
CA VAL A 38 -1.55 -6.88 -5.41
C VAL A 38 -2.84 -6.88 -6.23
N ILE A 39 -3.94 -7.40 -5.66
CA ILE A 39 -5.26 -7.39 -6.31
C ILE A 39 -5.71 -5.94 -6.57
N ALA A 40 -5.59 -5.06 -5.57
CA ALA A 40 -5.93 -3.65 -5.75
C ALA A 40 -5.07 -2.95 -6.81
N GLY A 41 -3.78 -3.29 -6.90
CA GLY A 41 -2.87 -2.77 -7.93
C GLY A 41 -3.30 -3.19 -9.32
N VAL A 42 -3.47 -4.49 -9.56
CA VAL A 42 -3.93 -5.03 -10.85
C VAL A 42 -5.28 -4.45 -11.28
N VAL A 43 -6.26 -4.39 -10.37
CA VAL A 43 -7.61 -3.90 -10.67
C VAL A 43 -7.65 -2.38 -10.82
N VAL A 44 -7.06 -1.62 -9.90
CA VAL A 44 -7.15 -0.16 -9.90
C VAL A 44 -6.04 0.46 -10.74
N LEU A 45 -4.77 0.25 -10.40
CA LEU A 45 -3.67 0.92 -11.11
C LEU A 45 -3.46 0.34 -12.53
N GLY A 46 -3.68 -0.96 -12.71
CA GLY A 46 -3.64 -1.63 -14.02
C GLY A 46 -4.87 -1.33 -14.88
N ILE A 47 -6.01 -1.94 -14.56
CA ILE A 47 -7.24 -1.80 -15.37
C ILE A 47 -7.84 -0.39 -15.23
N GLY A 48 -7.96 0.13 -14.01
CA GLY A 48 -8.44 1.50 -13.78
C GLY A 48 -7.53 2.58 -14.37
N GLY A 49 -6.20 2.39 -14.38
CA GLY A 49 -5.28 3.28 -15.09
C GLY A 49 -5.59 3.36 -16.59
N ARG A 50 -6.01 2.25 -17.20
CA ARG A 50 -6.47 2.23 -18.59
C ARG A 50 -7.79 2.98 -18.80
N LEU A 51 -8.67 3.00 -17.80
CA LEU A 51 -9.89 3.80 -17.80
C LEU A 51 -9.60 5.29 -17.60
N VAL A 52 -8.61 5.66 -16.79
CA VAL A 52 -8.14 7.05 -16.66
C VAL A 52 -7.58 7.56 -17.99
N MET A 53 -6.73 6.78 -18.66
CA MET A 53 -6.25 7.12 -20.01
C MET A 53 -7.38 7.26 -21.04
N LEU A 54 -8.45 6.46 -20.93
CA LEU A 54 -9.64 6.60 -21.78
C LEU A 54 -10.43 7.87 -21.45
N GLY A 55 -10.58 8.21 -20.17
CA GLY A 55 -11.23 9.43 -19.70
C GLY A 55 -10.49 10.68 -20.19
N SER A 56 -9.17 10.76 -19.95
CA SER A 56 -8.29 11.83 -20.44
C SER A 56 -8.43 12.01 -21.95
N ARG A 57 -8.36 10.93 -22.75
CA ARG A 57 -8.57 10.96 -24.21
C ARG A 57 -9.92 11.58 -24.62
N LEU A 58 -11.00 11.29 -23.89
CA LEU A 58 -12.35 11.79 -24.22
C LEU A 58 -12.52 13.27 -23.84
N LEU A 59 -11.77 13.75 -22.87
CA LEU A 59 -11.80 15.12 -22.36
C LEU A 59 -10.82 16.04 -23.10
N HIS A 60 -9.75 15.47 -23.66
CA HIS A 60 -8.66 16.17 -24.36
C HIS A 60 -8.47 15.66 -25.80
N PRO A 61 -9.49 15.84 -26.69
CA PRO A 61 -9.42 15.39 -28.08
C PRO A 61 -8.24 16.01 -28.87
N GLU A 62 -7.78 17.21 -28.50
CA GLU A 62 -6.64 17.93 -29.06
C GLU A 62 -5.26 17.31 -28.71
N ALA A 63 -5.20 16.47 -27.67
CA ALA A 63 -4.00 15.74 -27.29
C ALA A 63 -3.85 14.41 -28.04
N VAL A 64 -4.92 13.91 -28.68
CA VAL A 64 -4.92 12.62 -29.39
C VAL A 64 -3.89 12.61 -30.52
N GLY A 65 -3.10 11.55 -30.59
CA GLY A 65 -2.04 11.39 -31.58
C GLY A 65 -0.70 12.02 -31.20
N ARG A 66 -0.61 12.81 -30.11
CA ARG A 66 0.68 13.26 -29.55
C ARG A 66 1.43 12.07 -28.89
N VAL A 67 2.73 12.22 -28.65
CA VAL A 67 3.58 11.17 -28.05
C VAL A 67 3.89 11.54 -26.60
N THR A 68 3.65 10.62 -25.67
CA THR A 68 3.97 10.76 -24.25
C THR A 68 5.45 10.58 -23.98
N GLU A 69 5.91 10.95 -22.78
CA GLU A 69 7.29 10.73 -22.34
C GLU A 69 7.75 9.26 -22.49
N ASN A 70 6.84 8.33 -22.23
CA ASN A 70 7.06 6.89 -22.35
C ASN A 70 7.03 6.36 -23.81
N GLY A 71 7.07 7.23 -24.82
CA GLY A 71 7.05 6.86 -26.25
C GLY A 71 5.71 6.31 -26.75
N ASN A 72 4.67 6.32 -25.92
CA ASN A 72 3.34 5.86 -26.31
C ASN A 72 2.57 6.99 -27.01
N ARG A 73 1.69 6.65 -27.97
CA ARG A 73 0.83 7.64 -28.61
C ARG A 73 -0.47 7.80 -27.82
N VAL A 74 -0.84 9.04 -27.50
CA VAL A 74 -2.08 9.38 -26.80
C VAL A 74 -3.28 8.91 -27.63
N GLY A 75 -4.07 8.02 -27.04
CA GLY A 75 -5.25 7.42 -27.66
C GLY A 75 -5.05 6.02 -28.27
N ASP A 76 -3.83 5.46 -28.32
CA ASP A 76 -3.60 4.12 -28.88
C ASP A 76 -3.94 3.00 -27.87
N PHE A 77 -4.94 2.18 -28.21
CA PHE A 77 -5.39 1.06 -27.39
C PHE A 77 -4.78 -0.28 -27.84
N THR A 78 -3.46 -0.42 -27.63
CA THR A 78 -2.74 -1.68 -27.87
C THR A 78 -2.96 -2.71 -26.76
N VAL A 79 -2.98 -3.99 -27.11
CA VAL A 79 -3.00 -5.11 -26.16
C VAL A 79 -1.71 -5.16 -25.35
N SER A 80 -0.56 -4.95 -26.02
CA SER A 80 0.77 -4.90 -25.38
C SER A 80 0.89 -3.79 -24.34
N GLY A 81 0.46 -2.57 -24.66
CA GLY A 81 0.46 -1.44 -23.72
C GLY A 81 -0.49 -1.68 -22.54
N THR A 82 -1.64 -2.32 -22.77
CA THR A 82 -2.58 -2.68 -21.69
C THR A 82 -1.98 -3.75 -20.77
N LEU A 83 -1.32 -4.76 -21.32
CA LEU A 83 -0.64 -5.80 -20.54
C LEU A 83 0.56 -5.23 -19.76
N ALA A 84 1.34 -4.34 -20.38
CA ALA A 84 2.43 -3.62 -19.72
C ALA A 84 1.91 -2.77 -18.55
N LEU A 85 0.78 -2.06 -18.72
CA LEU A 85 0.15 -1.30 -17.64
C LEU A 85 -0.36 -2.22 -16.51
N ILE A 86 -0.91 -3.39 -16.82
CA ILE A 86 -1.32 -4.37 -15.81
C ILE A 86 -0.11 -4.94 -15.04
N VAL A 87 1.02 -5.20 -15.70
CA VAL A 87 2.22 -5.79 -15.08
C VAL A 87 3.03 -4.75 -14.30
N PHE A 88 3.39 -3.62 -14.92
CA PHE A 88 4.23 -2.60 -14.30
C PHE A 88 3.40 -1.59 -13.49
N GLY A 89 2.32 -1.06 -14.07
CA GLY A 89 1.42 -0.14 -13.35
C GLY A 89 0.62 -0.85 -12.26
N GLY A 90 0.12 -2.06 -12.53
CA GLY A 90 -0.75 -2.82 -11.63
C GLY A 90 -0.01 -3.72 -10.64
N LEU A 91 0.62 -4.79 -11.13
CA LEU A 91 1.23 -5.83 -10.29
C LEU A 91 2.44 -5.30 -9.51
N LEU A 92 3.40 -4.62 -10.15
CA LEU A 92 4.58 -4.08 -9.45
C LEU A 92 4.18 -3.04 -8.40
N SER A 93 3.36 -2.04 -8.75
CA SER A 93 2.84 -1.06 -7.77
C SER A 93 2.02 -1.71 -6.66
N GLY A 94 1.26 -2.76 -6.96
CA GLY A 94 0.52 -3.54 -5.98
C GLY A 94 1.41 -4.32 -5.00
N LEU A 95 2.56 -4.83 -5.46
CA LEU A 95 3.59 -5.42 -4.60
C LEU A 95 4.22 -4.37 -3.67
N LEU A 96 4.56 -3.19 -4.21
CA LEU A 96 5.10 -2.05 -3.44
C LEU A 96 4.11 -1.53 -2.40
N GLY A 97 2.87 -1.29 -2.81
CA GLY A 97 1.78 -0.96 -1.89
C GLY A 97 1.55 -2.05 -0.87
N GLY A 98 1.76 -3.33 -1.21
CA GLY A 98 1.68 -4.47 -0.28
C GLY A 98 2.74 -4.44 0.82
N ILE A 99 3.97 -4.04 0.50
CA ILE A 99 5.06 -3.87 1.49
C ILE A 99 4.73 -2.73 2.44
N VAL A 100 4.34 -1.57 1.91
CA VAL A 100 3.91 -0.40 2.71
C VAL A 100 2.71 -0.78 3.58
N TRP A 101 1.71 -1.45 3.02
CA TRP A 101 0.53 -1.93 3.72
C TRP A 101 0.88 -2.85 4.89
N VAL A 102 1.75 -3.83 4.67
CA VAL A 102 2.25 -4.74 5.72
C VAL A 102 2.97 -3.96 6.83
N ALA A 103 3.76 -2.94 6.49
CA ALA A 103 4.45 -2.10 7.47
C ALA A 103 3.49 -1.27 8.33
N ILE A 104 2.50 -0.59 7.72
CA ILE A 104 1.66 0.40 8.44
C ILE A 104 0.44 -0.21 9.15
N SER A 105 -0.07 -1.35 8.70
CA SER A 105 -1.40 -1.87 9.07
C SER A 105 -1.58 -2.32 10.53
N GLU A 106 -0.52 -2.46 11.33
CA GLU A 106 -0.66 -2.66 12.79
C GLU A 106 -0.95 -1.33 13.53
N TRP A 107 -0.73 -0.18 12.88
CA TRP A 107 -0.74 1.16 13.49
C TRP A 107 -1.89 2.06 13.02
N VAL A 108 -2.65 1.61 12.02
CA VAL A 108 -3.75 2.35 11.37
C VAL A 108 -5.08 1.65 11.66
N PRO A 109 -6.15 2.36 12.07
CA PRO A 109 -7.45 1.75 12.30
C PRO A 109 -8.07 1.26 10.98
N PRO A 110 -8.90 0.18 11.00
CA PRO A 110 -9.41 -0.50 9.81
C PRO A 110 -10.54 0.26 9.08
N ASN A 111 -10.28 1.52 8.68
CA ASN A 111 -11.20 2.41 7.98
C ASN A 111 -10.85 2.50 6.49
N VAL A 112 -11.83 2.33 5.60
CA VAL A 112 -11.63 2.29 4.14
C VAL A 112 -11.18 3.64 3.57
N LEU A 113 -11.79 4.75 4.02
CA LEU A 113 -11.48 6.10 3.53
C LEU A 113 -10.10 6.57 4.01
N LEU A 114 -9.75 6.28 5.27
CA LEU A 114 -8.44 6.63 5.82
C LEU A 114 -7.31 5.98 5.02
N HIS A 115 -7.46 4.72 4.62
CA HIS A 115 -6.47 4.03 3.80
C HIS A 115 -6.42 4.53 2.36
N GLY A 116 -7.54 5.03 1.81
CA GLY A 116 -7.52 5.81 0.57
C GLY A 116 -6.68 7.09 0.69
N PHE A 117 -6.85 7.86 1.76
CA PHE A 117 -6.05 9.06 2.02
C PHE A 117 -4.56 8.77 2.27
N ILE A 118 -4.25 7.70 3.02
CA ILE A 118 -2.85 7.28 3.24
C ILE A 118 -2.21 6.83 1.92
N ALA A 119 -2.92 6.06 1.09
CA ALA A 119 -2.43 5.66 -0.23
C ALA A 119 -2.20 6.87 -1.13
N LEU A 120 -3.13 7.83 -1.18
CA LEU A 120 -2.97 9.08 -1.93
C LEU A 120 -1.77 9.89 -1.43
N SER A 121 -1.60 10.02 -0.11
CA SER A 121 -0.51 10.81 0.49
C SER A 121 0.86 10.17 0.26
N LEU A 122 0.98 8.85 0.38
CA LEU A 122 2.26 8.14 0.24
C LEU A 122 2.59 7.78 -1.22
N GLY A 123 1.56 7.60 -2.06
CA GLY A 123 1.66 7.08 -3.42
C GLY A 123 1.36 8.10 -4.53
N GLY A 124 0.69 9.21 -4.22
CA GLY A 124 0.21 10.17 -5.23
C GLY A 124 1.33 10.80 -6.03
N SER A 125 2.44 11.17 -5.39
CA SER A 125 3.60 11.77 -6.05
C SER A 125 4.36 10.84 -6.99
N PHE A 126 4.05 9.53 -7.02
CA PHE A 126 4.59 8.64 -8.06
C PHE A 126 3.91 8.84 -9.41
N LEU A 127 2.64 9.31 -9.42
CA LEU A 127 1.89 9.57 -10.65
C LEU A 127 1.72 11.06 -10.96
N ILE A 128 1.69 11.91 -9.92
CA ILE A 128 1.51 13.35 -10.01
C ILE A 128 2.85 14.03 -9.68
N GLN A 129 3.58 14.40 -10.73
CA GLN A 129 4.90 15.02 -10.66
C GLN A 129 4.90 16.27 -11.55
N SER A 130 5.45 17.39 -11.08
CA SER A 130 5.39 18.68 -11.80
C SER A 130 6.36 18.80 -12.98
N ASP A 131 7.30 17.87 -13.10
CA ASP A 131 8.25 17.71 -14.21
C ASP A 131 7.77 16.70 -15.27
N ASN A 132 6.75 15.88 -14.99
CA ASN A 132 6.19 14.93 -15.96
C ASN A 132 5.68 15.68 -17.20
N THR A 133 6.26 15.34 -18.35
CA THR A 133 6.01 16.03 -19.62
C THR A 133 4.55 15.88 -20.07
N ASP A 134 3.87 14.80 -19.70
CA ASP A 134 2.50 14.50 -20.13
C ASP A 134 1.49 15.58 -19.64
N PHE A 135 1.70 16.21 -18.48
CA PHE A 135 0.86 17.33 -18.03
C PHE A 135 1.03 18.61 -18.88
N ARG A 136 2.13 18.74 -19.63
CA ARG A 136 2.37 19.86 -20.57
C ARG A 136 1.78 19.60 -21.96
N ILE A 137 1.33 18.37 -22.21
CA ILE A 137 0.68 17.97 -23.47
C ILE A 137 -0.81 18.36 -23.46
N VAL A 138 -1.39 18.57 -22.27
CA VAL A 138 -2.81 18.83 -22.02
C VAL A 138 -3.00 20.26 -21.52
N ASP A 139 -3.84 21.06 -22.20
CA ASP A 139 -4.00 22.49 -21.88
C ASP A 139 -4.71 22.76 -20.53
N ASP A 140 -5.50 21.80 -20.00
CA ASP A 140 -6.06 21.85 -18.64
C ASP A 140 -5.78 20.55 -17.87
N ALA A 141 -4.61 20.49 -17.23
CA ALA A 141 -4.17 19.35 -16.42
C ALA A 141 -5.06 19.05 -15.19
N ARG A 142 -6.01 19.92 -14.82
CA ARG A 142 -6.79 19.78 -13.57
C ARG A 142 -7.65 18.54 -13.55
N ILE A 143 -8.19 18.12 -14.69
CA ILE A 143 -9.06 16.93 -14.74
C ILE A 143 -8.21 15.67 -14.61
N ASP A 144 -7.07 15.59 -15.29
CA ASP A 144 -6.13 14.47 -15.17
C ASP A 144 -5.54 14.36 -13.75
N LEU A 145 -5.27 15.49 -13.08
CA LEU A 145 -4.91 15.51 -11.66
C LEU A 145 -6.00 14.86 -10.77
N VAL A 146 -7.27 15.20 -10.99
CA VAL A 146 -8.40 14.61 -10.24
C VAL A 146 -8.56 13.12 -10.55
N LEU A 147 -8.41 12.71 -11.81
CA LEU A 147 -8.49 11.30 -12.22
C LEU A 147 -7.35 10.47 -11.60
N LEU A 148 -6.10 10.95 -11.65
CA LEU A 148 -4.93 10.27 -11.07
C LEU A 148 -4.98 10.23 -9.55
N ALA A 149 -5.35 11.34 -8.89
CA ALA A 149 -5.52 11.37 -7.43
C ALA A 149 -6.66 10.42 -7.00
N GLY A 150 -7.78 10.43 -7.73
CA GLY A 150 -8.89 9.50 -7.53
C GLY A 150 -8.47 8.04 -7.71
N LEU A 151 -7.59 7.74 -8.66
CA LEU A 151 -7.05 6.40 -8.90
C LEU A 151 -6.23 5.88 -7.72
N VAL A 152 -5.29 6.68 -7.20
CA VAL A 152 -4.46 6.29 -6.04
C VAL A 152 -5.29 6.20 -4.75
N PHE A 153 -6.26 7.11 -4.57
CA PHE A 153 -7.21 7.03 -3.48
C PHE A 153 -8.07 5.75 -3.53
N ALA A 154 -8.58 5.42 -4.72
CA ALA A 154 -9.34 4.18 -4.95
C ALA A 154 -8.49 2.92 -4.71
N PHE A 155 -7.20 2.94 -5.04
CA PHE A 155 -6.28 1.83 -4.74
C PHE A 155 -6.24 1.53 -3.23
N GLY A 156 -6.06 2.54 -2.38
CA GLY A 156 -6.06 2.37 -0.93
C GLY A 156 -7.40 1.86 -0.37
N MET A 157 -8.52 2.33 -0.91
CA MET A 157 -9.85 1.83 -0.56
C MET A 157 -10.03 0.35 -0.95
N VAL A 158 -9.71 -0.01 -2.20
CA VAL A 158 -9.88 -1.37 -2.73
C VAL A 158 -8.93 -2.34 -2.03
N ALA A 159 -7.70 -1.94 -1.69
CA ALA A 159 -6.80 -2.73 -0.86
C ALA A 159 -7.42 -3.04 0.51
N MET A 160 -7.98 -2.05 1.20
CA MET A 160 -8.64 -2.26 2.51
C MET A 160 -9.89 -3.15 2.42
N VAL A 161 -10.71 -2.97 1.39
CA VAL A 161 -11.90 -3.82 1.17
C VAL A 161 -11.49 -5.26 0.86
N THR A 162 -10.49 -5.45 -0.01
CA THR A 162 -9.96 -6.77 -0.40
C THR A 162 -9.28 -7.44 0.78
N PHE A 163 -8.56 -6.69 1.62
CA PHE A 163 -7.99 -7.17 2.88
C PHE A 163 -9.07 -7.76 3.78
N ARG A 164 -10.17 -7.03 4.05
CA ARG A 164 -11.29 -7.54 4.86
C ARG A 164 -11.97 -8.76 4.23
N TRP A 165 -12.10 -8.78 2.91
CA TRP A 165 -12.72 -9.88 2.15
C TRP A 165 -11.88 -11.16 2.20
N LEU A 166 -10.56 -11.04 2.08
CA LEU A 166 -9.59 -12.14 2.24
C LEU A 166 -9.47 -12.57 3.69
N ASP A 167 -9.41 -11.63 4.64
CA ASP A 167 -9.24 -11.90 6.06
C ASP A 167 -10.42 -12.72 6.64
N ALA A 168 -11.63 -12.49 6.14
CA ALA A 168 -12.80 -13.29 6.47
C ALA A 168 -12.86 -14.68 5.79
N ARG A 169 -12.03 -14.94 4.76
CA ARG A 169 -12.08 -16.17 3.93
C ARG A 169 -10.88 -17.10 4.11
N VAL A 170 -9.70 -16.55 4.34
CA VAL A 170 -8.47 -17.34 4.52
C VAL A 170 -8.43 -17.83 5.98
N PRO A 171 -8.29 -19.15 6.23
CA PRO A 171 -8.24 -19.68 7.59
C PRO A 171 -7.22 -18.96 8.47
N THR A 172 -7.61 -18.65 9.72
CA THR A 172 -6.75 -17.96 10.68
C THR A 172 -5.48 -18.75 10.98
N GLU A 173 -5.62 -20.07 11.07
CA GLU A 173 -4.49 -21.01 11.20
C GLU A 173 -4.36 -21.84 9.92
N PRO A 174 -3.48 -21.46 8.98
CA PRO A 174 -3.22 -22.30 7.81
C PRO A 174 -2.57 -23.63 8.23
N GLY A 175 -2.91 -24.69 7.49
CA GLY A 175 -2.13 -25.93 7.51
C GLY A 175 -0.66 -25.68 7.14
N LEU A 176 0.24 -26.59 7.52
CA LEU A 176 1.69 -26.41 7.30
C LEU A 176 2.03 -26.11 5.83
N VAL A 177 1.42 -26.85 4.89
CA VAL A 177 1.61 -26.67 3.44
C VAL A 177 1.24 -25.25 3.00
N ALA A 178 0.07 -24.74 3.43
CA ALA A 178 -0.36 -23.39 3.09
C ALA A 178 0.57 -22.32 3.70
N ALA A 179 1.04 -22.51 4.94
CA ALA A 179 2.02 -21.60 5.54
C ALA A 179 3.37 -21.60 4.80
N VAL A 180 3.83 -22.75 4.31
CA VAL A 180 5.05 -22.84 3.47
C VAL A 180 4.86 -22.12 2.13
N ILE A 181 3.72 -22.32 1.46
CA ILE A 181 3.40 -21.60 0.20
C ILE A 181 3.38 -20.09 0.42
N TYR A 182 2.71 -19.63 1.47
CA TYR A 182 2.66 -18.20 1.83
C TYR A 182 4.07 -17.65 2.13
N GLY A 183 4.88 -18.38 2.90
CA GLY A 183 6.26 -18.00 3.19
C GLY A 183 7.14 -17.91 1.94
N ALA A 184 7.03 -18.88 1.02
CA ALA A 184 7.76 -18.90 -0.24
C ALA A 184 7.40 -17.71 -1.14
N LEU A 185 6.12 -17.37 -1.25
CA LEU A 185 5.65 -16.20 -2.01
C LEU A 185 6.15 -14.88 -1.40
N ILE A 186 6.13 -14.75 -0.07
CA ILE A 186 6.70 -13.58 0.62
C ILE A 186 8.22 -13.48 0.36
N LEU A 187 8.94 -14.59 0.46
CA LEU A 187 10.38 -14.64 0.23
C LEU A 187 10.74 -14.27 -1.21
N GLN A 188 9.95 -14.69 -2.21
CA GLN A 188 10.16 -14.34 -3.62
C GLN A 188 10.02 -12.84 -3.89
N VAL A 189 9.19 -12.13 -3.13
CA VAL A 189 8.99 -10.68 -3.26
C VAL A 189 10.05 -9.88 -2.49
N SER A 190 10.69 -10.44 -1.46
CA SER A 190 11.65 -9.71 -0.63
C SER A 190 12.90 -9.14 -1.33
N PRO A 191 13.51 -9.75 -2.37
CA PRO A 191 14.60 -9.13 -3.12
C PRO A 191 14.11 -7.91 -3.91
N LEU A 192 12.91 -7.99 -4.50
CA LEU A 192 12.27 -6.87 -5.19
C LEU A 192 11.94 -5.74 -4.21
N THR A 193 11.46 -6.07 -3.00
CA THR A 193 11.32 -5.13 -1.89
C THR A 193 12.63 -4.42 -1.60
N PHE A 194 13.74 -5.16 -1.45
CA PHE A 194 15.05 -4.59 -1.15
C PHE A 194 15.54 -3.67 -2.27
N VAL A 195 15.41 -4.06 -3.54
CA VAL A 195 15.81 -3.25 -4.69
C VAL A 195 15.03 -1.93 -4.74
N VAL A 196 13.71 -1.95 -4.57
CA VAL A 196 12.92 -0.71 -4.62
C VAL A 196 13.10 0.13 -3.36
N PHE A 197 13.31 -0.49 -2.19
CA PHE A 197 13.66 0.28 -1.00
C PHE A 197 15.02 0.97 -1.18
N ALA A 198 16.02 0.25 -1.68
CA ALA A 198 17.34 0.77 -1.99
C ALA A 198 17.25 1.93 -3.00
N SER A 199 16.47 1.81 -4.08
CA SER A 199 16.30 2.89 -5.07
C SER A 199 15.54 4.09 -4.51
N MET A 200 14.55 3.90 -3.64
CA MET A 200 13.87 5.01 -2.93
C MET A 200 14.78 5.71 -1.91
N THR A 201 15.84 5.06 -1.44
CA THR A 201 16.84 5.65 -0.53
C THR A 201 18.13 6.11 -1.23
N SER A 202 18.33 5.81 -2.52
CA SER A 202 19.59 6.11 -3.20
C SER A 202 19.58 7.52 -3.79
N THR A 203 20.70 8.22 -3.60
CA THR A 203 20.96 9.55 -4.17
C THR A 203 21.32 9.50 -5.65
N GLU A 204 21.35 8.33 -6.30
CA GLU A 204 21.60 8.22 -7.74
C GLU A 204 20.31 8.08 -8.57
N PHE A 205 19.19 7.69 -7.92
CA PHE A 205 17.86 7.89 -8.51
C PHE A 205 17.38 9.35 -8.39
N SER A 206 18.15 10.23 -7.72
CA SER A 206 17.80 11.65 -7.53
C SER A 206 18.04 12.54 -8.74
N SER A 207 18.23 11.97 -9.94
CA SER A 207 17.92 12.66 -11.20
C SER A 207 16.45 13.12 -11.23
N PHE A 208 15.58 12.44 -10.47
CA PHE A 208 14.32 12.98 -9.98
C PHE A 208 14.58 13.72 -8.65
N ASP A 209 14.54 15.05 -8.64
CA ASP A 209 14.82 15.89 -7.46
C ASP A 209 13.91 15.57 -6.24
N ARG A 210 12.74 14.94 -6.43
CA ARG A 210 11.59 15.03 -5.49
C ARG A 210 10.76 13.72 -5.44
N PRO A 211 11.22 12.71 -4.68
CA PRO A 211 10.40 12.21 -3.58
C PRO A 211 11.03 12.55 -2.23
N PRO A 212 10.27 12.67 -1.12
CA PRO A 212 10.85 12.95 0.17
C PRO A 212 11.54 11.68 0.64
N VAL A 213 12.87 11.66 0.54
CA VAL A 213 13.73 10.59 1.07
C VAL A 213 13.36 10.28 2.54
N TRP A 214 12.92 11.31 3.27
CA TRP A 214 12.30 11.24 4.60
C TRP A 214 11.06 10.33 4.69
N THR A 215 10.13 10.37 3.74
CA THR A 215 8.97 9.45 3.71
C THR A 215 9.44 8.00 3.59
N GLY A 216 10.46 7.74 2.76
CA GLY A 216 11.12 6.43 2.69
C GLY A 216 11.69 5.99 4.04
N TRP A 217 12.52 6.83 4.68
CA TRP A 217 13.09 6.53 6.01
C TRP A 217 12.03 6.33 7.10
N LEU A 218 10.95 7.10 7.10
CA LEU A 218 9.84 6.97 8.07
C LEU A 218 9.07 5.66 7.86
N LEU A 219 8.87 5.23 6.61
CA LEU A 219 8.32 3.91 6.29
C LEU A 219 9.26 2.77 6.69
N LEU A 220 10.58 2.94 6.55
CA LEU A 220 11.57 1.97 7.05
C LEU A 220 11.50 1.84 8.57
N ALA A 221 11.52 2.97 9.28
CA ALA A 221 11.39 3.00 10.73
C ALA A 221 10.07 2.35 11.19
N THR A 222 8.97 2.61 10.48
CA THR A 222 7.67 1.95 10.73
C THR A 222 7.79 0.43 10.57
N LEU A 223 8.40 -0.04 9.47
CA LEU A 223 8.61 -1.47 9.23
C LEU A 223 9.48 -2.12 10.31
N VAL A 224 10.54 -1.46 10.77
CA VAL A 224 11.39 -1.93 11.89
C VAL A 224 10.58 -2.06 13.18
N VAL A 225 9.74 -1.07 13.51
CA VAL A 225 8.86 -1.13 14.70
C VAL A 225 7.82 -2.25 14.55
N THR A 226 7.28 -2.49 13.36
CA THR A 226 6.37 -3.60 13.04
C THR A 226 7.04 -4.97 13.22
N VAL A 227 8.26 -5.15 12.73
CA VAL A 227 9.04 -6.40 12.90
C VAL A 227 9.42 -6.61 14.37
N ALA A 228 9.87 -5.56 15.08
CA ALA A 228 10.19 -5.63 16.51
C ALA A 228 8.97 -6.03 17.36
N TRP A 229 7.79 -5.47 17.03
CA TRP A 229 6.52 -5.89 17.61
C TRP A 229 6.21 -7.36 17.32
N TRP A 230 6.32 -7.82 16.08
CA TRP A 230 6.06 -9.24 15.77
C TRP A 230 7.01 -10.19 16.51
N ILE A 231 8.27 -9.84 16.70
CA ILE A 231 9.24 -10.63 17.49
C ILE A 231 8.79 -10.72 18.96
N GLN A 232 8.28 -9.63 19.55
CA GLN A 232 7.72 -9.67 20.92
C GLN A 232 6.42 -10.48 21.00
N HIS A 233 5.58 -10.40 19.97
CA HIS A 233 4.35 -11.17 19.89
C HIS A 233 4.62 -12.68 19.80
N LEU A 234 5.62 -13.10 19.02
CA LEU A 234 6.08 -14.49 18.96
C LEU A 234 6.59 -14.99 20.33
N ARG A 235 7.14 -14.10 21.17
CA ARG A 235 7.52 -14.40 22.57
C ARG A 235 6.34 -14.44 23.55
N GLY A 236 5.09 -14.40 23.07
CA GLY A 236 3.87 -14.55 23.89
C GLY A 236 3.19 -13.24 24.29
N SER A 237 3.67 -12.07 23.85
CA SER A 237 2.99 -10.80 24.13
C SER A 237 1.71 -10.65 23.29
N GLU A 238 0.53 -10.70 23.92
CA GLU A 238 -0.74 -10.58 23.20
C GLU A 238 -0.93 -9.23 22.48
N LYS A 239 -0.45 -8.14 23.10
CA LYS A 239 -0.70 -6.76 22.67
C LYS A 239 0.62 -5.99 22.55
N PRO A 240 0.77 -5.09 21.56
CA PRO A 240 1.96 -4.24 21.50
C PRO A 240 1.95 -3.31 22.71
N ALA A 241 3.10 -3.23 23.39
CA ALA A 241 3.31 -2.29 24.48
C ALA A 241 2.99 -0.86 24.01
N GLN A 242 2.48 -0.02 24.92
CA GLN A 242 2.00 1.33 24.59
C GLN A 242 3.02 2.17 23.81
N PHE A 243 4.31 2.00 24.11
CA PHE A 243 5.42 2.61 23.36
C PHE A 243 5.42 2.25 21.86
N HIS A 244 5.32 0.96 21.50
CA HIS A 244 5.31 0.53 20.09
C HIS A 244 4.09 1.06 19.35
N ARG A 245 2.92 1.06 20.01
CA ARG A 245 1.69 1.62 19.44
C ARG A 245 1.85 3.10 19.13
N LEU A 246 2.30 3.89 20.12
CA LEU A 246 2.51 5.31 19.97
C LEU A 246 3.55 5.61 18.87
N LEU A 247 4.71 4.95 18.93
CA LEU A 247 5.79 5.14 17.98
C LEU A 247 5.37 4.78 16.54
N GLY A 248 4.75 3.61 16.35
CA GLY A 248 4.26 3.18 15.04
C GLY A 248 3.19 4.11 14.47
N THR A 249 2.21 4.52 15.28
CA THR A 249 1.17 5.46 14.85
C THR A 249 1.75 6.84 14.52
N VAL A 250 2.69 7.36 15.32
CA VAL A 250 3.38 8.64 15.03
C VAL A 250 4.19 8.55 13.75
N LEU A 251 4.98 7.48 13.54
CA LEU A 251 5.77 7.31 12.32
C LEU A 251 4.90 7.26 11.07
N VAL A 252 3.77 6.53 11.10
CA VAL A 252 2.81 6.49 9.98
C VAL A 252 2.16 7.86 9.76
N ALA A 253 1.76 8.56 10.82
CA ALA A 253 1.15 9.89 10.72
C ALA A 253 2.13 10.91 10.11
N VAL A 254 3.39 10.92 10.56
CA VAL A 254 4.43 11.81 10.01
C VAL A 254 4.75 11.44 8.56
N ALA A 255 4.91 10.15 8.23
CA ALA A 255 5.12 9.72 6.83
C ALA A 255 3.98 10.17 5.91
N THR A 256 2.73 10.00 6.38
CA THR A 256 1.52 10.41 5.65
C THR A 256 1.48 11.93 5.47
N ALA A 257 1.79 12.71 6.52
CA ALA A 257 1.83 14.17 6.45
C ALA A 257 2.95 14.68 5.52
N THR A 258 4.14 14.09 5.56
CA THR A 258 5.26 14.43 4.67
C THR A 258 4.93 14.13 3.21
N GLY A 259 4.32 12.96 2.94
CA GLY A 259 3.85 12.60 1.61
C GLY A 259 2.74 13.54 1.10
N ALA A 260 1.74 13.85 1.93
CA ALA A 260 0.66 14.78 1.59
C ALA A 260 1.16 16.19 1.30
N PHE A 261 2.10 16.71 2.10
CA PHE A 261 2.73 18.02 1.87
C PHE A 261 3.49 18.06 0.54
N HIS A 262 4.24 16.99 0.23
CA HIS A 262 4.95 16.89 -1.03
C HIS A 262 4.00 16.79 -2.24
N LEU A 263 2.97 15.94 -2.19
CA LEU A 263 1.94 15.85 -3.23
C LEU A 263 1.24 17.20 -3.45
N ALA A 264 0.88 17.91 -2.38
CA ALA A 264 0.31 19.25 -2.47
C ALA A 264 1.27 20.22 -3.17
N THR A 265 2.57 20.13 -2.88
CA THR A 265 3.61 20.96 -3.52
C THR A 265 3.70 20.66 -5.03
N GLU A 266 3.66 19.39 -5.44
CA GLU A 266 3.67 19.02 -6.87
C GLU A 266 2.40 19.53 -7.58
N ILE A 267 1.21 19.35 -6.98
CA ILE A 267 -0.06 19.88 -7.51
C ILE A 267 0.02 21.42 -7.70
N THR A 268 0.56 22.16 -6.73
CA THR A 268 0.70 23.63 -6.82
C THR A 268 1.73 24.12 -7.86
N ARG A 269 2.49 23.22 -8.49
CA ARG A 269 3.38 23.56 -9.62
C ARG A 269 2.79 23.17 -10.98
N ILE A 270 1.74 22.34 -11.01
CA ILE A 270 1.05 21.91 -12.23
C ILE A 270 -0.12 22.85 -12.57
N VAL A 271 -0.72 23.50 -11.57
CA VAL A 271 -1.90 24.39 -11.68
C VAL A 271 -1.54 25.87 -11.63
#